data_AF-A0A3D0CRD0-F1
#
_entry.id   AF-A0A3D0CRD0-F1
#
_cell.length_a   1.000
_cell.length_b   1.000
_cell.length_c   1.000
_cell.angle_alpha   90.00
_cell.angle_beta   90.00
_cell.angle_gamma   90.00
#
_symmetry.space_group_name_H-M   'P 1'
#
loop_
_entity.id
_entity.type
_entity.pdbx_description
1 polymer ?
#
loop_
_entity_poly.entity_id
_entity_poly.type
_entity_poly.pdbx_seq_one_letter_code
_entity_poly.pdbx_strand_id
1 'polypeptide(L)'
;MLLYRVPTLAGPDPVGSREVVLVTSGDQRLSANQVCWPAQEEMEKRLVAAFAKEGITVKRGHPFDPEVGHGFIWNQRMGMDVFTTIHPEARLIVAEAVWQYSHHVLAGLRSHRGPILTVANWSGQWPGLVGLLNLNACLTKAGVPYSTLWSEDFTDDFFLNGLRQWLRAGRLPHDTSHVR
;
A
#
# COMPACT_ATOMS: atom_id res chain seq x y z
N MET A 1 -7.15 -46.17 -11.05
CA MET A 1 -6.94 -44.95 -10.24
C MET A 1 -7.03 -43.76 -11.18
N LEU A 2 -8.15 -43.02 -11.17
CA LEU A 2 -8.33 -41.84 -12.02
C LEU A 2 -7.41 -40.72 -11.51
N LEU A 3 -6.50 -40.26 -12.37
CA LEU A 3 -5.69 -39.06 -12.14
C LEU A 3 -6.61 -37.84 -12.19
N TYR A 4 -6.99 -37.32 -11.03
CA TYR A 4 -7.64 -36.02 -10.93
C TYR A 4 -6.67 -34.93 -11.40
N ARG A 5 -6.97 -34.31 -12.54
CA ARG A 5 -6.25 -33.11 -13.00
C ARG A 5 -6.82 -31.90 -12.28
N VAL A 6 -6.09 -31.40 -11.29
CA VAL A 6 -6.39 -30.08 -10.71
C VAL A 6 -6.01 -29.02 -11.76
N PRO A 7 -6.92 -28.11 -12.14
CA PRO A 7 -6.61 -27.07 -13.10
C PRO A 7 -5.54 -26.11 -12.54
N THR A 8 -4.57 -25.76 -13.38
CA THR A 8 -3.61 -24.70 -13.06
C THR A 8 -4.30 -23.36 -13.21
N LEU A 9 -4.47 -22.64 -12.10
CA LEU A 9 -4.97 -21.27 -12.14
C LEU A 9 -3.85 -20.35 -12.66
N ALA A 10 -4.13 -19.62 -13.74
CA ALA A 10 -3.22 -18.56 -14.20
C ALA A 10 -3.28 -17.40 -13.20
N GLY A 11 -2.12 -17.00 -12.69
CA GLY A 11 -1.97 -15.80 -11.86
C GLY A 11 -1.69 -14.56 -12.72
N PRO A 12 -1.80 -13.36 -12.15
CA PRO A 12 -1.39 -12.12 -12.82
C PRO A 12 0.11 -12.19 -13.17
N ASP A 13 0.51 -11.53 -14.25
CA ASP A 13 1.90 -11.51 -14.71
C ASP A 13 2.83 -10.77 -13.73
N PRO A 14 4.11 -11.16 -13.63
CA PRO A 14 5.10 -10.43 -12.83
C PRO A 14 5.24 -8.97 -13.26
N VAL A 15 5.42 -8.08 -12.28
CA VAL A 15 5.80 -6.69 -12.54
C VAL A 15 7.29 -6.59 -12.89
N GLY A 16 7.66 -5.55 -13.64
CA GLY A 16 9.05 -5.30 -14.00
C GLY A 16 9.96 -5.08 -12.77
N SER A 17 11.26 -5.35 -12.93
CA SER A 17 12.25 -5.20 -11.83
C SER A 17 12.42 -3.76 -11.34
N ARG A 18 11.98 -2.77 -12.12
CA ARG A 18 11.93 -1.35 -11.76
C ARG A 18 10.51 -0.84 -11.52
N GLU A 19 9.60 -1.73 -11.14
CA GLU A 19 8.22 -1.39 -10.88
C GLU A 19 7.83 -1.73 -9.43
N VAL A 20 6.86 -0.98 -8.92
CA VAL A 20 6.18 -1.19 -7.64
C VAL A 20 4.68 -0.98 -7.84
N VAL A 21 3.85 -1.72 -7.12
CA VAL A 21 2.40 -1.55 -7.17
C VAL A 21 1.96 -0.71 -5.98
N LEU A 22 1.12 0.30 -6.21
CA LEU A 22 0.53 1.14 -5.17
C LEU A 22 -0.95 0.81 -5.02
N VAL A 23 -1.38 0.60 -3.78
CA VAL A 23 -2.79 0.53 -3.39
C VAL A 23 -3.04 1.52 -2.24
N THR A 24 -4.29 1.95 -2.10
CA THR A 24 -4.75 2.82 -1.00
C THR A 24 -6.12 2.34 -0.51
N SER A 25 -6.31 2.33 0.81
CA SER A 25 -7.55 1.97 1.49
C SER A 25 -8.30 3.22 1.92
N GLY A 26 -9.64 3.17 1.91
CA GLY A 26 -10.48 4.31 2.29
C GLY A 26 -11.23 4.13 3.60
N ASP A 27 -11.99 5.16 3.94
CA ASP A 27 -13.05 5.16 4.94
C ASP A 27 -14.24 4.30 4.46
N GLN A 28 -15.10 3.85 5.37
CA GLN A 28 -16.38 3.22 5.03
C GLN A 28 -17.43 4.24 4.55
N ARG A 29 -17.26 5.51 4.90
CA ARG A 29 -18.17 6.60 4.53
C ARG A 29 -17.78 7.17 3.17
N LEU A 30 -18.66 7.05 2.19
CA LEU A 30 -18.48 7.60 0.85
C LEU A 30 -18.11 9.10 0.88
N SER A 31 -18.82 9.90 1.68
CA SER A 31 -18.58 11.34 1.79
C SER A 31 -17.17 11.66 2.31
N ALA A 32 -16.66 10.88 3.26
CA ALA A 32 -15.29 11.05 3.74
C ALA A 32 -14.28 10.75 2.62
N ASN A 33 -14.48 9.66 1.87
CA ASN A 33 -13.61 9.32 0.74
C ASN A 33 -13.62 10.40 -0.35
N GLN A 34 -14.78 10.92 -0.72
CA GLN A 34 -14.89 12.00 -1.72
C GLN A 34 -14.18 13.28 -1.26
N VAL A 35 -14.39 13.69 0.00
CA VAL A 35 -13.78 14.89 0.56
C VAL A 35 -12.26 14.76 0.66
N CYS A 36 -11.75 13.59 1.03
CA CYS A 36 -10.34 13.39 1.28
C CYS A 36 -9.56 12.91 0.04
N TRP A 37 -10.24 12.54 -1.05
CA TRP A 37 -9.59 12.07 -2.29
C TRP A 37 -8.53 13.04 -2.83
N PRO A 38 -8.75 14.37 -2.89
CA PRO A 38 -7.71 15.30 -3.35
C PRO A 38 -6.43 15.24 -2.50
N ALA A 39 -6.54 15.00 -1.20
CA ALA A 39 -5.38 14.87 -0.31
C ALA A 39 -4.60 13.58 -0.57
N GLN A 40 -5.30 12.48 -0.83
CA GLN A 40 -4.69 11.22 -1.23
C GLN A 40 -4.00 11.33 -2.60
N GLU A 41 -4.67 11.91 -3.59
CA GLU A 41 -4.11 12.07 -4.93
C GLU A 41 -2.84 12.94 -4.91
N GLU A 42 -2.84 14.03 -4.15
CA GLU A 42 -1.67 14.90 -3.97
C GLU A 42 -0.51 14.16 -3.29
N MET A 43 -0.81 13.36 -2.26
CA MET A 43 0.19 12.52 -1.59
C MET A 43 0.77 11.48 -2.55
N GLU A 44 -0.08 10.80 -3.33
CA GLU A 44 0.34 9.83 -4.37
C GLU A 44 1.25 10.51 -5.41
N LYS A 45 0.95 11.73 -5.87
CA LYS A 45 1.81 12.45 -6.83
C LYS A 45 3.21 12.70 -6.27
N ARG A 46 3.32 13.16 -5.02
CA ARG A 46 4.62 13.40 -4.37
C ARG A 46 5.39 12.10 -4.15
N LEU A 47 4.69 11.06 -3.71
CA LEU A 47 5.26 9.73 -3.53
C LEU A 47 5.80 9.18 -4.85
N VAL A 48 5.00 9.23 -5.92
CA VAL A 48 5.40 8.81 -7.28
C VAL A 48 6.64 9.58 -7.75
N ALA A 49 6.70 10.89 -7.51
CA ALA A 49 7.87 11.70 -7.86
C ALA A 49 9.13 11.26 -7.10
N ALA A 50 9.01 10.89 -5.82
CA ALA A 50 10.12 10.37 -5.04
C ALA A 50 10.63 9.02 -5.57
N PHE A 51 9.73 8.09 -5.90
CA PHE A 51 10.10 6.81 -6.53
C PHE A 51 10.74 7.00 -7.91
N ALA A 52 10.24 7.94 -8.71
CA ALA A 52 10.79 8.24 -10.02
C ALA A 52 12.26 8.75 -9.96
N LYS A 53 12.61 9.53 -8.93
CA LYS A 53 14.00 9.97 -8.68
C LYS A 53 14.94 8.80 -8.39
N GLU A 54 14.43 7.71 -7.84
CA GLU A 54 15.18 6.47 -7.60
C GLU A 54 15.10 5.50 -8.80
N GLY A 55 14.54 5.95 -9.94
CA GLY A 55 14.45 5.17 -11.17
C GLY A 55 13.44 4.02 -11.12
N ILE A 56 12.40 4.16 -10.28
CA ILE A 56 11.32 3.20 -10.09
C ILE A 56 9.99 3.77 -10.59
N THR A 57 9.28 2.97 -11.37
CA THR A 57 7.93 3.27 -11.85
C THR A 57 6.89 2.76 -10.86
N VAL A 58 6.01 3.64 -10.39
CA VAL A 58 4.86 3.26 -9.56
C VAL A 58 3.66 2.96 -10.45
N LYS A 59 3.09 1.76 -10.33
CA LYS A 59 1.84 1.36 -10.98
C LYS A 59 0.71 1.37 -9.96
N ARG A 60 -0.33 2.17 -10.20
CA ARG A 60 -1.53 2.14 -9.36
C ARG A 60 -2.29 0.83 -9.60
N GLY A 61 -2.56 0.06 -8.55
CA GLY A 61 -3.16 -1.27 -8.62
C GLY A 61 -4.67 -1.28 -8.88
N HIS A 62 -5.32 -0.12 -8.78
CA HIS A 62 -6.73 0.08 -9.08
C HIS A 62 -6.92 1.49 -9.64
N PRO A 63 -7.99 1.75 -10.42
CA PRO A 63 -8.25 3.08 -10.98
C PRO A 63 -8.99 3.99 -10.00
N PHE A 64 -9.03 5.29 -10.32
CA PHE A 64 -10.06 6.18 -9.80
C PHE A 64 -11.41 5.78 -10.39
N ASP A 65 -12.46 5.79 -9.57
CA ASP A 65 -13.82 5.50 -10.01
C ASP A 65 -14.63 6.81 -10.06
N PRO A 66 -15.01 7.29 -11.25
CA PRO A 66 -15.76 8.54 -11.42
C PRO A 66 -17.21 8.46 -10.95
N GLU A 67 -17.79 7.27 -10.80
CA GLU A 67 -19.16 7.12 -10.30
C GLU A 67 -19.22 7.37 -8.79
N VAL A 68 -18.22 6.91 -8.04
CA VAL A 68 -18.11 7.15 -6.59
C VAL A 68 -17.29 8.40 -6.25
N GLY A 69 -16.50 8.92 -7.19
CA GLY A 69 -15.74 10.17 -7.04
C GLY A 69 -14.46 10.04 -6.22
N HIS A 70 -13.88 8.86 -6.14
CA HIS A 70 -12.59 8.63 -5.46
C HIS A 70 -11.89 7.37 -5.97
N GLY A 71 -10.60 7.23 -5.66
CA GLY A 71 -9.80 6.05 -6.01
C GLY A 71 -9.46 5.13 -4.85
N PHE A 72 -10.12 5.21 -3.69
CA PHE A 72 -9.85 4.29 -2.58
C PHE A 72 -10.41 2.87 -2.78
N ILE A 73 -9.77 1.87 -2.19
CA ILE A 73 -10.43 0.58 -1.89
C ILE A 73 -11.33 0.81 -0.68
N TRP A 74 -12.64 0.72 -0.86
CA TRP A 74 -13.63 1.17 0.13
C TRP A 74 -14.47 0.03 0.72
N ASN A 75 -14.25 -1.21 0.32
CA ASN A 75 -14.83 -2.40 0.95
C ASN A 75 -13.95 -3.64 0.77
N GLN A 76 -14.18 -4.66 1.59
CA GLN A 76 -13.40 -5.90 1.59
C GLN A 76 -13.50 -6.69 0.29
N ARG A 77 -14.69 -6.74 -0.35
CA ARG A 77 -14.88 -7.49 -1.59
C ARG A 77 -14.04 -6.89 -2.72
N MET A 78 -14.12 -5.58 -2.90
CA MET A 78 -13.32 -4.83 -3.85
C MET A 78 -11.83 -5.06 -3.59
N GLY A 79 -11.38 -4.99 -2.33
CA GLY A 79 -9.98 -5.24 -2.01
C GLY A 79 -9.53 -6.65 -2.38
N MET A 80 -10.35 -7.67 -2.12
CA MET A 80 -10.05 -9.03 -2.58
C MET A 80 -9.91 -9.08 -4.11
N ASP A 81 -10.81 -8.43 -4.84
CA ASP A 81 -10.79 -8.39 -6.31
C ASP A 81 -9.53 -7.69 -6.84
N VAL A 82 -9.14 -6.56 -6.25
CA VAL A 82 -7.89 -5.84 -6.58
C VAL A 82 -6.68 -6.75 -6.39
N PHE A 83 -6.57 -7.47 -5.27
CA PHE A 83 -5.41 -8.31 -5.04
C PHE A 83 -5.34 -9.53 -5.96
N THR A 84 -6.42 -9.92 -6.65
CA THR A 84 -6.35 -10.97 -7.68
C THR A 84 -5.57 -10.52 -8.93
N THR A 85 -5.43 -9.22 -9.16
CA THR A 85 -4.73 -8.65 -10.33
C THR A 85 -3.27 -8.29 -10.04
N ILE A 86 -2.84 -8.39 -8.78
CA ILE A 86 -1.48 -8.05 -8.35
C ILE A 86 -0.66 -9.32 -8.22
N HIS A 87 0.51 -9.36 -8.87
CA HIS A 87 1.43 -10.48 -8.72
C HIS A 87 1.82 -10.66 -7.24
N PRO A 88 1.68 -11.87 -6.66
CA PRO A 88 1.84 -12.09 -5.21
C PRO A 88 3.25 -11.80 -4.68
N GLU A 89 4.27 -11.79 -5.56
CA GLU A 89 5.65 -11.42 -5.23
C GLU A 89 6.00 -9.96 -5.54
N ALA A 90 5.07 -9.16 -6.07
CA ALA A 90 5.35 -7.78 -6.43
C ALA A 90 5.76 -6.96 -5.21
N ARG A 91 6.65 -5.98 -5.39
CA ARG A 91 6.86 -4.92 -4.39
C ARG A 91 5.57 -4.11 -4.29
N LEU A 92 4.97 -4.09 -3.12
CA LEU A 92 3.66 -3.49 -2.87
C LEU A 92 3.79 -2.33 -1.89
N ILE A 93 3.12 -1.23 -2.22
CA ILE A 93 3.00 -0.05 -1.38
C ILE A 93 1.54 0.10 -0.98
N VAL A 94 1.28 0.27 0.31
CA VAL A 94 -0.02 0.73 0.82
C VAL A 94 0.13 2.17 1.26
N ALA A 95 -0.40 3.10 0.47
CA ALA A 95 -0.25 4.54 0.65
C ALA A 95 -1.51 5.15 1.28
N GLU A 96 -1.37 5.76 2.45
CA GLU A 96 -2.49 6.30 3.24
C GLU A 96 -2.28 7.78 3.60
N ALA A 97 -3.09 8.66 3.02
CA ALA A 97 -3.15 10.08 3.40
C ALA A 97 -4.29 10.39 4.37
N VAL A 98 -5.18 9.42 4.61
CA VAL A 98 -6.48 9.61 5.28
C VAL A 98 -6.76 8.47 6.27
N TRP A 99 -7.84 8.57 7.04
CA TRP A 99 -8.32 7.45 7.84
C TRP A 99 -8.84 6.33 6.92
N GLN A 100 -8.53 5.09 7.29
CA GLN A 100 -8.89 3.92 6.50
C GLN A 100 -9.29 2.74 7.38
N TYR A 101 -10.05 1.80 6.83
CA TYR A 101 -10.40 0.56 7.51
C TYR A 101 -9.62 -0.64 6.97
N SER A 102 -8.69 -1.16 7.79
CA SER A 102 -7.70 -2.17 7.37
C SER A 102 -8.29 -3.43 6.75
N HIS A 103 -9.52 -3.83 7.12
CA HIS A 103 -10.21 -4.99 6.55
C HIS A 103 -10.44 -4.91 5.03
N HIS A 104 -10.40 -3.71 4.43
CA HIS A 104 -10.46 -3.54 2.99
C HIS A 104 -9.30 -4.25 2.28
N VAL A 105 -8.09 -4.14 2.84
CA VAL A 105 -6.85 -4.63 2.19
C VAL A 105 -6.24 -5.83 2.90
N LEU A 106 -6.58 -6.08 4.17
CA LEU A 106 -5.93 -7.10 5.00
C LEU A 106 -6.02 -8.51 4.40
N ALA A 107 -7.14 -8.88 3.78
CA ALA A 107 -7.29 -10.21 3.17
C ALA A 107 -6.26 -10.45 2.05
N GLY A 108 -6.05 -9.44 1.21
CA GLY A 108 -5.05 -9.46 0.15
C GLY A 108 -3.63 -9.44 0.69
N LEU A 109 -3.34 -8.50 1.61
CA LEU A 109 -2.01 -8.36 2.23
C LEU A 109 -1.56 -9.61 2.98
N ARG A 110 -2.48 -10.36 3.60
CA ARG A 110 -2.17 -11.65 4.26
C ARG A 110 -1.73 -12.75 3.29
N SER A 111 -2.15 -12.68 2.03
CA SER A 111 -1.82 -13.67 1.00
C SER A 111 -0.65 -13.23 0.12
N HIS A 112 -0.25 -11.95 0.22
CA HIS A 112 0.88 -11.37 -0.49
C HIS A 112 2.19 -11.89 0.10
N ARG A 113 3.16 -12.19 -0.78
CA ARG A 113 4.45 -12.79 -0.40
C ARG A 113 5.63 -11.87 -0.69
N GLY A 114 5.45 -10.91 -1.58
CA GLY A 114 6.44 -9.89 -1.90
C GLY A 114 6.61 -8.85 -0.78
N PRO A 115 7.63 -7.99 -0.89
CA PRO A 115 7.86 -6.89 0.07
C PRO A 115 6.65 -5.94 0.16
N ILE A 116 6.24 -5.63 1.38
CA ILE A 116 5.19 -4.65 1.68
C ILE A 116 5.82 -3.41 2.34
N LEU A 117 5.53 -2.24 1.79
CA LEU A 117 5.81 -0.95 2.40
C LEU A 117 4.49 -0.22 2.68
N THR A 118 4.25 0.13 3.93
CA THR A 118 3.16 1.04 4.30
C THR A 118 3.74 2.47 4.33
N VAL A 119 3.10 3.42 3.64
CA VAL A 119 3.55 4.82 3.58
C VAL A 119 2.41 5.77 3.93
N ALA A 120 2.66 6.77 4.78
CA ALA A 120 1.68 7.81 5.06
C ALA A 120 2.22 9.24 4.89
N ASN A 121 1.29 10.18 4.78
CA ASN A 121 1.58 11.58 5.04
C ASN A 121 1.80 11.84 6.54
N TRP A 122 2.55 12.91 6.85
CA TRP A 122 2.58 13.55 8.15
C TRP A 122 1.76 14.84 8.06
N SER A 123 0.52 14.83 8.54
CA SER A 123 -0.41 15.96 8.41
C SER A 123 -1.22 16.15 9.69
N GLY A 124 -1.36 17.40 10.13
CA GLY A 124 -2.31 17.77 11.19
C GLY A 124 -3.76 17.85 10.73
N GLN A 125 -4.01 17.85 9.41
CA GLN A 125 -5.35 17.97 8.83
C GLN A 125 -5.95 16.61 8.48
N TRP A 126 -5.16 15.72 7.85
CA TRP A 126 -5.63 14.43 7.35
C TRP A 126 -4.97 13.28 8.10
N PRO A 127 -5.73 12.33 8.68
CA PRO A 127 -5.21 11.36 9.62
C PRO A 127 -4.57 10.13 8.95
N GLY A 128 -3.77 10.32 7.89
CA GLY A 128 -3.15 9.21 7.15
C GLY A 128 -2.21 8.38 7.99
N LEU A 129 -1.35 9.01 8.79
CA LEU A 129 -0.49 8.28 9.73
C LEU A 129 -1.30 7.46 10.73
N VAL A 130 -2.44 7.96 11.21
CA VAL A 130 -3.33 7.22 12.12
C VAL A 130 -3.94 6.00 11.41
N GLY A 131 -4.42 6.19 10.18
CA GLY A 131 -4.92 5.10 9.34
C GLY A 131 -3.85 4.03 9.07
N LEU A 132 -2.63 4.46 8.78
CA LEU A 132 -1.47 3.61 8.54
C LEU A 132 -1.09 2.79 9.78
N LEU A 133 -1.01 3.43 10.96
CA LEU A 133 -0.66 2.75 12.20
C LEU A 133 -1.70 1.70 12.60
N ASN A 134 -2.99 1.94 12.30
CA ASN A 134 -4.04 0.93 12.44
C ASN A 134 -3.83 -0.27 11.49
N LEU A 135 -3.43 -0.03 10.24
CA LEU A 135 -3.06 -1.11 9.32
C LEU A 135 -1.85 -1.89 9.83
N ASN A 136 -0.80 -1.19 10.24
CA ASN A 136 0.43 -1.78 10.78
C ASN A 136 0.13 -2.68 12.00
N ALA A 137 -0.76 -2.26 12.91
CA ALA A 137 -1.20 -3.07 14.04
C ALA A 137 -1.91 -4.36 13.58
N CYS A 138 -2.77 -4.26 12.56
CA CYS A 138 -3.45 -5.43 11.97
C CYS A 138 -2.47 -6.39 11.28
N LEU A 139 -1.49 -5.88 10.52
CA LEU A 139 -0.45 -6.70 9.87
C LEU A 139 0.43 -7.40 10.90
N THR A 140 0.84 -6.68 11.94
CA THR A 140 1.60 -7.23 13.08
C THR A 140 0.83 -8.36 13.74
N LYS A 141 -0.46 -8.14 14.08
CA LYS A 141 -1.33 -9.17 14.67
C LYS A 141 -1.52 -10.38 13.76
N ALA A 142 -1.53 -10.17 12.45
CA ALA A 142 -1.67 -11.23 11.46
C ALA A 142 -0.34 -11.95 11.12
N GLY A 143 0.79 -11.54 11.71
CA GLY A 143 2.11 -12.09 11.41
C GLY A 143 2.62 -11.76 10.00
N VAL A 144 2.10 -10.71 9.37
CA VAL A 144 2.51 -10.28 8.03
C VAL A 144 3.69 -9.32 8.17
N PRO A 145 4.86 -9.61 7.56
CA PRO A 145 5.99 -8.69 7.58
C PRO A 145 5.72 -7.46 6.72
N TYR A 146 6.06 -6.28 7.24
CA TYR A 146 5.97 -5.01 6.52
C TYR A 146 7.10 -4.07 6.94
N SER A 147 7.38 -3.11 6.07
CA SER A 147 8.18 -1.92 6.37
C SER A 147 7.25 -0.72 6.43
N THR A 148 7.64 0.34 7.14
CA THR A 148 6.81 1.55 7.25
C THR A 148 7.63 2.81 7.05
N LEU A 149 7.07 3.80 6.37
CA LEU A 149 7.62 5.14 6.19
C LEU A 149 6.52 6.19 6.31
N TRP A 150 6.92 7.41 6.63
CA TRP A 150 6.04 8.57 6.60
C TRP A 150 6.86 9.81 6.30
N SER A 151 6.20 10.85 5.80
CA SER A 151 6.84 12.13 5.53
C SER A 151 5.80 13.24 5.39
N GLU A 152 6.21 14.48 5.64
CA GLU A 152 5.41 15.67 5.35
C GLU A 152 5.37 15.97 3.84
N ASP A 153 6.51 15.81 3.14
CA ASP A 153 6.65 16.20 1.72
C ASP A 153 7.43 15.21 0.83
N PHE A 154 7.86 14.08 1.39
CA PHE A 154 8.64 13.02 0.75
C PHE A 154 10.04 13.45 0.26
N THR A 155 10.60 14.50 0.86
CA THR A 155 11.95 15.00 0.54
C THR A 155 12.93 14.91 1.70
N ASP A 156 12.46 14.60 2.90
CA ASP A 156 13.32 14.48 4.08
C ASP A 156 14.24 13.26 4.03
N ASP A 157 15.37 13.36 4.73
CA ASP A 157 16.40 12.31 4.75
C ASP A 157 15.91 11.00 5.35
N PHE A 158 15.01 11.04 6.34
CA PHE A 158 14.45 9.81 6.93
C PHE A 158 13.69 9.01 5.87
N PHE A 159 12.79 9.68 5.13
CA PHE A 159 12.04 9.07 4.05
C PHE A 159 12.94 8.60 2.92
N LEU A 160 13.83 9.46 2.39
CA LEU A 160 14.65 9.13 1.22
C LEU A 160 15.64 7.98 1.51
N ASN A 161 16.27 7.98 2.67
CA ASN A 161 17.19 6.90 3.04
C ASN A 161 16.45 5.58 3.29
N GLY A 162 15.29 5.64 3.96
CA GLY A 162 14.46 4.46 4.17
C GLY A 162 13.89 3.89 2.87
N LEU A 163 13.47 4.75 1.93
CA LEU A 163 13.02 4.36 0.60
C LEU A 163 14.13 3.61 -0.15
N ARG A 164 15.33 4.18 -0.23
CA ARG A 164 16.48 3.54 -0.87
C ARG A 164 16.83 2.20 -0.24
N GLN A 165 16.75 2.11 1.09
CA GLN A 165 17.01 0.86 1.80
C GLN A 165 15.95 -0.20 1.46
N TRP A 166 14.67 0.16 1.51
CA TRP A 166 13.59 -0.76 1.16
C TRP A 166 13.66 -1.20 -0.30
N LEU A 167 13.96 -0.29 -1.24
CA LEU A 167 14.12 -0.63 -2.66
C LEU A 167 15.25 -1.65 -2.91
N ARG A 168 16.34 -1.59 -2.14
CA ARG A 168 17.47 -2.53 -2.25
C ARG A 168 17.22 -3.88 -1.60
N ALA A 169 16.63 -3.87 -0.39
CA ALA A 169 16.58 -5.05 0.47
C ALA A 169 15.17 -5.66 0.64
N GLY A 170 14.12 -4.99 0.15
CA GLY A 170 12.73 -5.35 0.42
C GLY A 170 12.30 -5.17 1.88
N ARG A 171 13.15 -4.57 2.72
CA ARG A 171 12.90 -4.38 4.15
C ARG A 171 13.59 -3.12 4.68
N LEU A 172 12.94 -2.48 5.64
CA LEU A 172 13.42 -1.35 6.41
C LEU A 172 13.26 -1.68 7.91
N PRO A 173 14.33 -2.06 8.61
CA PRO A 173 14.30 -2.22 10.06
C PRO A 173 14.22 -0.84 10.73
N HIS A 174 13.35 -0.72 11.73
CA HIS A 174 13.28 0.44 12.60
C HIS A 174 14.03 0.16 13.90
N ASP A 175 14.70 1.17 14.45
CA ASP A 175 15.33 1.05 15.76
C ASP A 175 14.24 1.00 16.84
N THR A 176 14.07 -0.17 17.44
CA THR A 176 13.13 -0.42 18.53
C THR A 176 13.80 -0.47 19.90
N SER A 177 15.07 -0.09 20.02
CA SER A 177 15.82 -0.13 21.29
C SER A 177 15.20 0.74 22.40
N HIS A 178 14.38 1.72 22.02
CA HIS A 178 13.65 2.59 22.93
C HIS A 178 12.31 1.99 23.42
N VAL A 179 11.81 0.94 22.77
CA VAL A 179 10.59 0.23 23.17
C VAL A 179 10.95 -0.75 24.28
N ARG A 180 10.33 -0.59 25.47
CA ARG A 180 10.54 -1.45 26.64
C ARG A 180 9.32 -2.30 26.94
#